data_AF-A0A409X8W5-F1
#
_entry.id   AF-A0A409X8W5-F1
#
_cell.length_a   1.000
_cell.length_b   1.000
_cell.length_c   1.000
_cell.angle_alpha   90.00
_cell.angle_beta   90.00
_cell.angle_gamma   90.00
#
_symmetry.space_group_name_H-M   'P 1'
#
loop_
_entity.id
_entity.type
_entity.pdbx_description
1 polymer ?
#
loop_
_entity_poly.entity_id
_entity_poly.type
_entity_poly.pdbx_seq_one_letter_code
_entity_poly.pdbx_strand_id
1 'polypeptide(L)'
;YLLGTVNIPEVSYGDNSKLLSEWLKQLNFWKPIELMELGMGKIVAWIGDQLTVDRLRRLFVFRADDDNFFDRMDCSIFIFGWLHAQMAFANSLHKQYLGTSKGRGLHQAFEALNRKGLYKTRTQGPFYHDLVEALYHVAEAHIRVDWCRIGCVTSLKDLRSLSAHSLYDLAKKMIVNTHASSEALDMMDHKPELVDEQERQVVMFNRDVLQFIVLDRAIRHGDVTIMEDMLLTLLCRFMGGNKGKYANEVLELLQGLNREWPDEI
;
A
#
# COMPACT_ATOMS: atom_id res chain seq x y z
N TYR A 1 -16.52 13.56 12.73
CA TYR A 1 -17.67 12.81 13.28
C TYR A 1 -17.43 11.34 13.01
N LEU A 2 -17.62 10.48 14.02
CA LEU A 2 -17.59 9.02 13.84
C LEU A 2 -19.04 8.55 13.68
N LEU A 3 -19.34 7.82 12.61
CA LEU A 3 -20.67 7.24 12.39
C LEU A 3 -20.91 6.09 13.38
N GLY A 4 -22.16 5.89 13.76
CA GLY A 4 -22.59 4.80 14.63
C GLY A 4 -22.56 3.46 13.89
N THR A 5 -22.19 2.40 14.60
CA THR A 5 -22.22 1.03 14.06
C THR A 5 -23.66 0.58 13.80
N VAL A 6 -23.89 -0.13 12.69
CA VAL A 6 -25.22 -0.63 12.32
C VAL A 6 -25.19 -2.14 12.08
N ASN A 7 -26.30 -2.82 12.39
CA ASN A 7 -26.44 -4.26 12.19
C ASN A 7 -27.03 -4.56 10.81
N ILE A 8 -26.36 -4.10 9.75
CA ILE A 8 -26.72 -4.39 8.36
C ILE A 8 -25.59 -5.23 7.76
N PRO A 9 -25.86 -6.46 7.31
CA PRO A 9 -24.82 -7.35 6.81
C PRO A 9 -24.30 -6.85 5.46
N GLU A 10 -23.00 -6.83 5.21
CA GLU A 10 -22.46 -6.42 3.91
C GLU A 10 -22.28 -7.63 2.98
N VAL A 11 -23.38 -8.31 2.63
CA VAL A 11 -23.32 -9.58 1.87
C VAL A 11 -23.96 -9.49 0.50
N SER A 12 -25.01 -8.68 0.32
CA SER A 12 -25.70 -8.50 -0.95
C SER A 12 -25.70 -7.05 -1.45
N TYR A 13 -26.06 -6.84 -2.72
CA TYR A 13 -26.29 -5.50 -3.27
C TYR A 13 -27.42 -4.75 -2.54
N GLY A 14 -28.47 -5.47 -2.16
CA GLY A 14 -29.59 -4.90 -1.38
C GLY A 14 -29.13 -4.40 -0.01
N ASP A 15 -28.16 -5.08 0.61
CA ASP A 15 -27.63 -4.62 1.89
C ASP A 15 -26.69 -3.43 1.74
N ASN A 16 -25.86 -3.42 0.69
CA ASN A 16 -25.00 -2.27 0.38
C ASN A 16 -25.85 -1.01 0.10
N SER A 17 -26.96 -1.15 -0.63
CA SER A 17 -27.95 -0.08 -0.81
C SER A 17 -28.50 0.48 0.51
N LYS A 18 -28.86 -0.42 1.44
CA LYS A 18 -29.35 -0.03 2.78
C LYS A 18 -28.27 0.69 3.58
N LEU A 19 -27.02 0.24 3.49
CA LEU A 19 -25.89 0.88 4.14
C LEU A 19 -25.71 2.32 3.63
N LEU A 20 -25.73 2.55 2.32
CA LEU A 20 -25.64 3.90 1.74
C LEU A 20 -26.71 4.84 2.31
N SER A 21 -27.96 4.38 2.36
CA SER A 21 -29.09 5.15 2.89
C SER A 21 -28.92 5.45 4.38
N GLU A 22 -28.43 4.48 5.14
CA GLU A 22 -28.22 4.62 6.59
C GLU A 22 -27.07 5.58 6.91
N TRP A 23 -25.98 5.56 6.13
CA TRP A 23 -24.87 6.50 6.29
C TRP A 23 -25.30 7.93 6.02
N LEU A 24 -26.06 8.17 4.95
CA LEU A 24 -26.61 9.48 4.65
C LEU A 24 -27.56 9.96 5.75
N LYS A 25 -28.40 9.06 6.29
CA LYS A 25 -29.27 9.36 7.42
C LYS A 25 -28.49 9.78 8.67
N GLN A 26 -27.42 9.09 9.02
CA GLN A 26 -26.57 9.46 10.16
C GLN A 26 -25.82 10.77 9.95
N LEU A 27 -25.52 11.11 8.70
CA LEU A 27 -24.95 12.40 8.30
C LEU A 27 -26.01 13.52 8.21
N ASN A 28 -27.27 13.23 8.55
CA ASN A 28 -28.42 14.12 8.42
C ASN A 28 -28.75 14.55 6.98
N PHE A 29 -28.42 13.72 5.99
CA PHE A 29 -28.87 13.83 4.61
C PHE A 29 -29.98 12.80 4.36
N TRP A 30 -31.22 13.11 4.74
CA TRP A 30 -32.33 12.17 4.53
C TRP A 30 -33.59 12.83 4.01
N LYS A 31 -33.67 14.16 4.00
CA LYS A 31 -34.79 14.86 3.38
C LYS A 31 -34.58 14.95 1.86
N PRO A 32 -35.65 14.93 1.05
CA PRO A 32 -35.55 15.01 -0.41
C PRO A 32 -34.74 16.21 -0.91
N ILE A 33 -34.89 17.38 -0.28
CA ILE A 33 -34.16 18.60 -0.65
C ILE A 33 -32.66 18.44 -0.39
N GLU A 34 -32.29 17.87 0.76
CA GLU A 34 -30.88 17.65 1.15
C GLU A 34 -30.21 16.64 0.21
N LEU A 35 -30.92 15.59 -0.21
CA LEU A 35 -30.43 14.60 -1.17
C LEU A 35 -30.29 15.19 -2.58
N MET A 36 -31.23 16.04 -2.99
CA MET A 36 -31.16 16.76 -4.25
C MET A 36 -29.97 17.72 -4.29
N GLU A 37 -29.75 18.50 -3.22
CA GLU A 37 -28.59 19.38 -3.09
C GLU A 37 -27.27 18.60 -3.09
N LEU A 38 -27.24 17.44 -2.42
CA LEU A 38 -26.08 16.57 -2.41
C LEU A 38 -25.75 16.04 -3.81
N GLY A 39 -26.76 15.54 -4.53
CA GLY A 39 -26.61 15.04 -5.88
C GLY A 39 -26.18 16.11 -6.87
N MET A 40 -26.73 17.32 -6.78
CA MET A 40 -26.44 18.38 -7.76
C MET A 40 -25.17 19.19 -7.46
N GLY A 41 -24.73 19.27 -6.21
CA GLY A 41 -23.72 20.23 -5.79
C GLY A 41 -22.46 19.64 -5.18
N LYS A 42 -22.39 18.31 -4.97
CA LYS A 42 -21.27 17.68 -4.28
C LYS A 42 -20.90 16.34 -4.87
N ILE A 43 -19.64 15.99 -4.65
CA ILE A 43 -19.09 14.67 -4.91
C ILE A 43 -18.91 13.95 -3.57
N VAL A 44 -19.37 12.71 -3.50
CA VAL A 44 -19.33 11.86 -2.31
C VAL A 44 -18.32 10.75 -2.54
N ALA A 45 -17.16 10.85 -1.91
CA ALA A 45 -16.16 9.81 -1.92
C ALA A 45 -16.52 8.69 -0.93
N TRP A 46 -16.65 7.47 -1.43
CA TRP A 46 -16.87 6.25 -0.67
C TRP A 46 -15.56 5.47 -0.60
N ILE A 47 -15.03 5.31 0.62
CA ILE A 47 -13.77 4.62 0.86
C ILE A 47 -14.05 3.32 1.62
N GLY A 48 -13.65 2.20 1.06
CA GLY A 48 -13.91 0.87 1.64
C GLY A 48 -12.82 -0.14 1.30
N ASP A 49 -12.93 -1.36 1.82
CA ASP A 49 -12.07 -2.42 1.32
C ASP A 49 -12.37 -2.73 -0.16
N GLN A 50 -11.52 -3.54 -0.79
CA GLN A 50 -11.67 -3.85 -2.21
C GLN A 50 -13.03 -4.48 -2.54
N LEU A 51 -13.58 -5.32 -1.65
CA LEU A 51 -14.85 -5.99 -1.89
C LEU A 51 -16.03 -5.03 -1.77
N THR A 52 -16.00 -4.13 -0.78
CA THR A 52 -16.98 -3.05 -0.64
C THR A 52 -17.01 -2.19 -1.91
N VAL A 53 -15.84 -1.76 -2.38
CA VAL A 53 -15.72 -0.89 -3.57
C VAL A 53 -16.20 -1.61 -4.84
N ASP A 54 -15.82 -2.88 -5.06
CA ASP A 54 -16.32 -3.67 -6.21
C ASP A 54 -17.85 -3.80 -6.20
N ARG A 55 -18.45 -3.98 -5.01
CA ARG A 55 -19.91 -4.06 -4.88
C ARG A 55 -20.60 -2.73 -5.14
N LEU A 56 -20.05 -1.63 -4.65
CA LEU A 56 -20.58 -0.30 -4.90
C LEU A 56 -20.48 0.08 -6.38
N ARG A 57 -19.35 -0.21 -7.03
CA ARG A 57 -19.16 0.02 -8.47
C ARG A 57 -20.15 -0.80 -9.31
N ARG A 58 -20.43 -2.06 -8.93
CA ARG A 58 -21.46 -2.87 -9.58
C ARG A 58 -22.88 -2.36 -9.31
N LEU A 59 -23.13 -1.84 -8.11
CA LEU A 59 -24.41 -1.22 -7.78
C LEU A 59 -24.65 0.04 -8.64
N PHE A 60 -23.62 0.86 -8.81
CA PHE A 60 -23.63 2.01 -9.72
C PHE A 60 -24.00 1.59 -11.15
N VAL A 61 -23.33 0.58 -11.71
CA VAL A 61 -23.66 0.04 -13.05
C VAL A 61 -25.09 -0.51 -13.11
N PHE A 62 -25.54 -1.21 -12.06
CA PHE A 62 -26.90 -1.76 -12.00
C PHE A 62 -27.98 -0.67 -11.99
N ARG A 63 -27.66 0.49 -11.43
CA ARG A 63 -28.56 1.65 -11.31
C ARG A 63 -28.43 2.65 -12.44
N ALA A 64 -27.64 2.35 -13.49
CA ALA A 64 -27.39 3.30 -14.57
C ALA A 64 -28.68 3.80 -15.27
N ASP A 65 -29.75 3.01 -15.25
CA ASP A 65 -31.05 3.34 -15.86
C ASP A 65 -32.05 4.00 -14.87
N ASP A 66 -31.64 4.33 -13.65
CA ASP A 66 -32.53 5.00 -12.68
C ASP A 66 -32.85 6.45 -13.09
N ASP A 67 -34.05 6.91 -12.73
CA ASP A 67 -34.65 8.15 -13.26
C ASP A 67 -33.94 9.45 -12.82
N ASN A 68 -33.17 9.42 -11.73
CA ASN A 68 -32.54 10.62 -11.18
C ASN A 68 -31.06 10.42 -10.81
N PHE A 69 -30.32 11.54 -10.79
CA PHE A 69 -28.87 11.60 -10.59
C PHE A 69 -28.42 10.98 -9.26
N PHE A 70 -29.22 11.13 -8.21
CA PHE A 70 -28.91 10.61 -6.89
C PHE A 70 -29.08 9.08 -6.83
N ASP A 71 -30.18 8.55 -7.37
CA ASP A 71 -30.45 7.11 -7.39
C ASP A 71 -29.43 6.36 -8.25
N ARG A 72 -29.04 6.92 -9.41
CA ARG A 72 -27.93 6.44 -10.23
C ARG A 72 -26.57 6.46 -9.53
N MET A 73 -26.45 7.21 -8.43
CA MET A 73 -25.22 7.45 -7.68
C MET A 73 -24.16 8.22 -8.49
N ASP A 74 -24.58 9.06 -9.44
CA ASP A 74 -23.67 9.85 -10.31
C ASP A 74 -22.78 10.82 -9.51
N CYS A 75 -23.20 11.22 -8.31
CA CYS A 75 -22.38 12.04 -7.39
C CYS A 75 -21.31 11.24 -6.64
N SER A 76 -21.24 9.92 -6.80
CA SER A 76 -20.39 9.04 -5.97
C SER A 76 -19.08 8.69 -6.66
N ILE A 77 -17.98 8.81 -5.93
CA ILE A 77 -16.66 8.27 -6.33
C ILE A 77 -16.30 7.12 -5.40
N PHE A 78 -15.82 6.00 -5.95
CA PHE A 78 -15.45 4.83 -5.16
C PHE A 78 -13.93 4.67 -5.14
N ILE A 79 -13.34 4.72 -3.94
CA ILE A 79 -11.88 4.64 -3.74
C ILE A 79 -11.57 3.50 -2.79
N PHE A 80 -10.55 2.71 -3.11
CA PHE A 80 -10.10 1.65 -2.21
C PHE A 80 -9.42 2.22 -0.96
N GLY A 81 -9.54 1.48 0.15
CA GLY A 81 -8.91 1.82 1.41
C GLY A 81 -7.42 1.53 1.38
N TRP A 82 -6.61 2.57 1.58
CA TRP A 82 -5.14 2.51 1.61
C TRP A 82 -4.58 1.50 2.62
N LEU A 83 -5.24 1.32 3.77
CA LEU A 83 -4.86 0.29 4.74
C LEU A 83 -4.82 -1.11 4.11
N HIS A 84 -5.86 -1.48 3.34
CA HIS A 84 -5.92 -2.80 2.74
C HIS A 84 -4.97 -2.94 1.55
N ALA A 85 -4.72 -1.86 0.81
CA ALA A 85 -3.67 -1.84 -0.21
C ALA A 85 -2.27 -2.07 0.42
N GLN A 86 -1.99 -1.43 1.56
CA GLN A 86 -0.76 -1.65 2.31
C GLN A 86 -0.66 -3.10 2.83
N MET A 87 -1.75 -3.69 3.34
CA MET A 87 -1.80 -5.11 3.69
C MET A 87 -1.53 -6.02 2.48
N ALA A 88 -2.07 -5.69 1.30
CA ALA A 88 -1.81 -6.43 0.08
C ALA A 88 -0.33 -6.35 -0.34
N PHE A 89 0.30 -5.18 -0.16
CA PHE A 89 1.72 -4.96 -0.42
C PHE A 89 2.60 -5.78 0.55
N ALA A 90 2.35 -5.69 1.86
CA ALA A 90 3.06 -6.49 2.87
C ALA A 90 2.96 -8.00 2.57
N ASN A 91 1.78 -8.48 2.20
CA ASN A 91 1.58 -9.88 1.81
C ASN A 91 2.34 -10.25 0.53
N SER A 92 2.46 -9.33 -0.42
CA SER A 92 3.27 -9.53 -1.63
C SER A 92 4.76 -9.64 -1.28
N LEU A 93 5.27 -8.78 -0.39
CA LEU A 93 6.66 -8.88 0.13
C LEU A 93 6.89 -10.20 0.83
N HIS A 94 5.99 -10.57 1.73
CA HIS A 94 6.04 -11.84 2.45
C HIS A 94 6.17 -13.02 1.50
N LYS A 95 5.27 -13.11 0.50
CA LYS A 95 5.26 -14.23 -0.45
C LYS A 95 6.55 -14.31 -1.28
N GLN A 96 7.10 -13.18 -1.72
CA GLN A 96 8.30 -13.15 -2.54
C GLN A 96 9.57 -13.48 -1.76
N TYR A 97 9.68 -12.97 -0.52
CA TYR A 97 10.92 -13.03 0.26
C TYR A 97 10.89 -14.04 1.41
N LEU A 98 9.82 -14.83 1.56
CA LEU A 98 9.71 -15.83 2.63
C LEU A 98 10.89 -16.80 2.64
N GLY A 99 11.14 -17.44 1.50
CA GLY A 99 12.18 -18.47 1.38
C GLY A 99 11.97 -19.65 2.33
N THR A 100 13.08 -20.28 2.72
CA THR A 100 13.12 -21.42 3.65
C THR A 100 13.96 -21.10 4.87
N SER A 101 13.84 -21.86 5.95
CA SER A 101 14.65 -21.70 7.17
C SER A 101 16.15 -21.85 6.94
N LYS A 102 16.54 -22.65 5.93
CA LYS A 102 17.94 -22.84 5.53
C LYS A 102 18.45 -21.75 4.57
N GLY A 103 17.55 -20.96 3.98
CA GLY A 103 17.89 -19.88 3.06
C GLY A 103 18.10 -18.53 3.75
N ARG A 104 18.55 -17.53 2.99
CA ARG A 104 18.68 -16.13 3.43
C ARG A 104 17.40 -15.33 3.14
N GLY A 105 16.27 -15.77 3.72
CA GLY A 105 14.95 -15.14 3.52
C GLY A 105 14.29 -14.71 4.82
N LEU A 106 13.07 -14.17 4.73
CA LEU A 106 12.29 -13.74 5.90
C LEU A 106 12.04 -14.89 6.88
N HIS A 107 11.95 -16.14 6.42
CA HIS A 107 11.81 -17.31 7.29
C HIS A 107 12.96 -17.42 8.28
N GLN A 108 14.21 -17.29 7.82
CA GLN A 108 15.39 -17.29 8.69
C GLN A 108 15.34 -16.11 9.67
N ALA A 109 14.94 -14.92 9.21
CA ALA A 109 14.81 -13.76 10.08
C ALA A 109 13.74 -13.97 11.16
N PHE A 110 12.61 -14.61 10.83
CA PHE A 110 11.56 -14.92 11.81
C PHE A 110 12.04 -15.92 12.85
N GLU A 111 12.82 -16.93 12.46
CA GLU A 111 13.45 -17.87 13.40
C GLU A 111 14.46 -17.15 14.31
N ALA A 112 15.33 -16.32 13.75
CA ALA A 112 16.32 -15.55 14.50
C ALA A 112 15.68 -14.57 15.50
N LEU A 113 14.55 -13.96 15.12
CA LEU A 113 13.77 -13.07 15.98
C LEU A 113 12.77 -13.80 16.88
N ASN A 114 12.73 -15.14 16.84
CA ASN A 114 11.79 -15.99 17.57
C ASN A 114 10.30 -15.59 17.38
N ARG A 115 9.95 -15.11 16.18
CA ARG A 115 8.57 -14.72 15.83
C ARG A 115 7.77 -15.92 15.34
N LYS A 116 6.67 -16.24 16.02
CA LYS A 116 5.79 -17.36 15.68
C LYS A 116 4.59 -16.88 14.87
N GLY A 117 4.05 -17.74 14.01
CA GLY A 117 2.80 -17.47 13.27
C GLY A 117 2.96 -16.68 11.97
N LEU A 118 4.18 -16.25 11.63
CA LEU A 118 4.47 -15.49 10.41
C LEU A 118 4.78 -16.36 9.18
N TYR A 119 4.80 -17.69 9.30
CA TYR A 119 5.15 -18.59 8.19
C TYR A 119 4.07 -18.71 7.11
N LYS A 120 2.82 -18.39 7.44
CA LYS A 120 1.69 -18.41 6.51
C LYS A 120 0.92 -17.11 6.63
N THR A 121 0.58 -16.51 5.49
CA THR A 121 -0.26 -15.32 5.44
C THR A 121 -1.61 -15.59 6.07
N ARG A 122 -2.03 -14.74 6.99
CA ARG A 122 -3.37 -14.76 7.60
C ARG A 122 -4.01 -13.40 7.43
N THR A 123 -5.30 -13.39 7.11
CA THR A 123 -6.09 -12.15 6.99
C THR A 123 -6.67 -11.69 8.32
N GLN A 124 -6.68 -12.56 9.33
CA GLN A 124 -7.24 -12.30 10.65
C GLN A 124 -6.17 -12.33 11.74
N GLY A 125 -6.40 -11.55 12.79
CA GLY A 125 -5.56 -11.49 13.99
C GLY A 125 -4.34 -10.58 13.84
N PRO A 126 -3.33 -10.74 14.73
CA PRO A 126 -2.19 -9.83 14.79
C PRO A 126 -1.18 -10.03 13.65
N PHE A 127 -1.43 -10.94 12.70
CA PHE A 127 -0.49 -11.28 11.63
C PHE A 127 0.05 -10.05 10.89
N TYR A 128 -0.83 -9.11 10.50
CA TYR A 128 -0.38 -7.91 9.80
C TYR A 128 0.53 -7.05 10.68
N HIS A 129 0.15 -6.84 11.94
CA HIS A 129 0.95 -6.08 12.89
C HIS A 129 2.33 -6.72 13.10
N ASP A 130 2.37 -8.02 13.38
CA ASP A 130 3.58 -8.78 13.63
C ASP A 130 4.48 -8.84 12.38
N LEU A 131 3.88 -8.90 11.19
CA LEU A 131 4.59 -8.88 9.92
C LEU A 131 5.23 -7.52 9.66
N VAL A 132 4.48 -6.43 9.84
CA VAL A 132 4.99 -5.07 9.65
C VAL A 132 6.18 -4.82 10.57
N GLU A 133 6.05 -5.14 11.85
CA GLU A 133 7.13 -4.98 12.81
C GLU A 133 8.36 -5.83 12.45
N ALA A 134 8.15 -7.06 11.96
CA ALA A 134 9.24 -7.89 11.47
C ALA A 134 9.93 -7.28 10.23
N LEU A 135 9.16 -6.75 9.27
CA LEU A 135 9.72 -6.07 8.09
C LEU A 135 10.56 -4.85 8.51
N TYR A 136 10.10 -4.07 9.49
CA TYR A 136 10.86 -2.94 10.04
C TYR A 136 12.17 -3.39 10.69
N HIS A 137 12.15 -4.44 11.53
CA HIS A 137 13.37 -4.95 12.16
C HIS A 137 14.39 -5.47 11.13
N VAL A 138 13.93 -6.20 10.11
CA VAL A 138 14.81 -6.73 9.05
C VAL A 138 15.36 -5.60 8.19
N ALA A 139 14.52 -4.65 7.78
CA ALA A 139 14.94 -3.48 7.03
C ALA A 139 15.97 -2.65 7.81
N GLU A 140 15.73 -2.40 9.09
CA GLU A 140 16.67 -1.68 9.95
C GLU A 140 18.01 -2.41 10.06
N ALA A 141 18.01 -3.73 10.25
CA ALA A 141 19.23 -4.52 10.32
C ALA A 141 20.04 -4.43 9.01
N HIS A 142 19.38 -4.60 7.85
CA HIS A 142 20.03 -4.52 6.54
C HIS A 142 20.62 -3.13 6.28
N ILE A 143 19.81 -2.08 6.48
CA ILE A 143 20.23 -0.70 6.27
C ILE A 143 21.43 -0.35 7.17
N ARG A 144 21.44 -0.80 8.44
CA ARG A 144 22.58 -0.60 9.34
C ARG A 144 23.87 -1.26 8.84
N VAL A 145 23.77 -2.46 8.24
CA VAL A 145 24.92 -3.14 7.63
C VAL A 145 25.40 -2.38 6.40
N ASP A 146 24.48 -1.91 5.55
CA ASP A 146 24.82 -1.14 4.35
C ASP A 146 25.52 0.18 4.69
N TRP A 147 25.08 0.86 5.76
CA TRP A 147 25.73 2.04 6.31
C TRP A 147 27.17 1.78 6.73
N CYS A 148 27.43 0.66 7.42
CA CYS A 148 28.79 0.27 7.80
C CYS A 148 29.65 -0.01 6.57
N ARG A 149 29.09 -0.70 5.57
CA ARG A 149 29.80 -1.07 4.34
C ARG A 149 30.19 0.15 3.50
N ILE A 150 29.29 1.10 3.31
CA ILE A 150 29.53 2.29 2.48
C ILE A 150 30.35 3.35 3.22
N GLY A 151 30.10 3.51 4.52
CA GLY A 151 30.89 4.39 5.37
C GLY A 151 32.31 3.88 5.60
N CYS A 152 32.61 2.63 5.23
CA CYS A 152 33.85 1.93 5.57
C CYS A 152 34.14 1.96 7.08
N VAL A 153 33.09 1.87 7.89
CA VAL A 153 33.17 1.93 9.36
C VAL A 153 32.75 0.61 9.99
N THR A 154 33.39 0.26 11.09
CA THR A 154 33.04 -0.93 11.87
C THR A 154 31.88 -0.69 12.84
N SER A 155 31.59 0.57 13.19
CA SER A 155 30.50 0.94 14.08
C SER A 155 29.70 2.13 13.57
N LEU A 156 28.38 2.09 13.75
CA LEU A 156 27.50 3.24 13.46
C LEU A 156 27.84 4.48 14.30
N LYS A 157 28.56 4.32 15.41
CA LYS A 157 29.03 5.46 16.22
C LYS A 157 30.02 6.34 15.44
N ASP A 158 30.81 5.74 14.57
CA ASP A 158 31.84 6.42 13.77
C ASP A 158 31.19 7.29 12.68
N LEU A 159 29.95 7.00 12.30
CA LEU A 159 29.17 7.86 11.39
C LEU A 159 28.70 9.15 12.06
N ARG A 160 28.61 9.20 13.40
CA ARG A 160 28.17 10.41 14.12
C ARG A 160 29.19 11.54 14.10
N SER A 161 30.45 11.24 13.80
CA SER A 161 31.50 12.26 13.59
C SER A 161 31.46 12.91 12.21
N LEU A 162 30.63 12.41 11.28
CA LEU A 162 30.51 12.99 9.94
C LEU A 162 29.55 14.18 9.93
N SER A 163 29.80 15.12 9.03
CA SER A 163 28.92 16.26 8.82
C SER A 163 27.57 15.82 8.22
N ALA A 164 26.51 16.60 8.44
CA ALA A 164 25.18 16.33 7.88
C ALA A 164 25.18 16.21 6.35
N HIS A 165 26.00 17.01 5.66
CA HIS A 165 26.15 16.94 4.20
C HIS A 165 26.83 15.64 3.76
N SER A 166 27.90 15.24 4.44
CA SER A 166 28.59 13.98 4.16
C SER A 166 27.69 12.76 4.39
N LEU A 167 26.84 12.80 5.43
CA LEU A 167 25.84 11.75 5.67
C LEU A 167 24.76 11.72 4.59
N TYR A 168 24.31 12.87 4.10
CA TYR A 168 23.37 12.95 2.99
C TYR A 168 23.96 12.35 1.70
N ASP A 169 25.20 12.69 1.38
CA ASP A 169 25.89 12.14 0.20
C ASP A 169 26.10 10.63 0.30
N LEU A 170 26.45 10.13 1.49
CA LEU A 170 26.54 8.69 1.77
C LEU A 170 25.19 7.99 1.65
N ALA A 171 24.11 8.60 2.17
CA ALA A 171 22.76 8.06 2.03
C ALA A 171 22.31 8.00 0.57
N LYS A 172 22.60 9.06 -0.21
CA LYS A 172 22.32 9.08 -1.64
C LYS A 172 23.11 8.00 -2.37
N LYS A 173 24.39 7.83 -2.05
CA LYS A 173 25.22 6.75 -2.59
C LYS A 173 24.68 5.36 -2.24
N MET A 174 24.19 5.17 -1.00
CA MET A 174 23.60 3.91 -0.53
C MET A 174 22.30 3.56 -1.26
N ILE A 175 21.38 4.51 -1.31
CA ILE A 175 20.03 4.30 -1.81
C ILE A 175 20.05 4.25 -3.35
N VAL A 176 20.76 5.17 -3.99
CA VAL A 176 20.71 5.35 -5.46
C VAL A 176 21.69 4.42 -6.16
N ASN A 177 22.90 4.20 -5.63
CA ASN A 177 23.98 3.60 -6.43
C ASN A 177 24.30 2.14 -6.12
N THR A 178 23.96 1.60 -4.94
CA THR A 178 24.52 0.30 -4.54
C THR A 178 23.56 -0.72 -3.92
N HIS A 179 22.65 -0.33 -3.01
CA HIS A 179 22.00 -1.34 -2.16
C HIS A 179 20.47 -1.28 -2.07
N ALA A 180 19.80 -0.34 -2.77
CA ALA A 180 18.34 -0.27 -2.81
C ALA A 180 17.73 0.32 -4.10
N SER A 181 18.47 0.31 -5.22
CA SER A 181 18.04 0.88 -6.51
C SER A 181 17.83 -0.19 -7.57
N SER A 182 16.90 0.06 -8.50
CA SER A 182 16.75 -0.77 -9.70
C SER A 182 18.00 -0.70 -10.58
N GLU A 183 18.70 0.44 -10.63
CA GLU A 183 19.96 0.57 -11.38
C GLU A 183 21.05 -0.37 -10.85
N ALA A 184 21.08 -0.59 -9.53
CA ALA A 184 22.02 -1.52 -8.92
C ALA A 184 21.72 -2.97 -9.34
N LEU A 185 20.44 -3.33 -9.47
CA LEU A 185 20.02 -4.63 -9.97
C LEU A 185 20.33 -4.79 -11.46
N ASP A 186 20.06 -3.75 -12.26
CA ASP A 186 20.39 -3.76 -13.68
C ASP A 186 21.89 -3.95 -13.88
N MET A 187 22.74 -3.24 -13.13
CA MET A 187 24.20 -3.41 -13.19
C MET A 187 24.66 -4.84 -12.84
N MET A 188 23.99 -5.48 -11.87
CA MET A 188 24.25 -6.90 -11.54
C MET A 188 23.82 -7.82 -12.68
N ASP A 189 22.62 -7.60 -13.24
CA ASP A 189 22.06 -8.44 -14.32
C ASP A 189 22.88 -8.35 -15.62
N HIS A 190 23.64 -7.27 -15.85
CA HIS A 190 24.58 -7.16 -16.97
C HIS A 190 25.87 -7.98 -16.80
N LYS A 191 26.17 -8.49 -15.60
CA LYS A 191 27.38 -9.29 -15.30
C LYS A 191 27.06 -10.54 -14.48
N PRO A 192 26.16 -11.43 -14.94
CA PRO A 192 25.60 -12.52 -14.14
C PRO A 192 26.66 -13.49 -13.59
N GLU A 193 27.80 -13.63 -14.27
CA GLU A 193 28.90 -14.51 -13.87
C GLU A 193 29.61 -14.08 -12.57
N LEU A 194 29.47 -12.81 -12.17
CA LEU A 194 30.12 -12.22 -11.00
C LEU A 194 29.13 -11.89 -9.87
N VAL A 195 27.84 -12.20 -10.05
CA VAL A 195 26.80 -11.80 -9.11
C VAL A 195 26.68 -12.80 -7.97
N ASP A 196 26.79 -12.31 -6.74
CA ASP A 196 26.32 -13.05 -5.57
C ASP A 196 24.79 -12.98 -5.53
N GLU A 197 24.14 -14.12 -5.78
CA GLU A 197 22.69 -14.28 -5.73
C GLU A 197 22.08 -13.86 -4.37
N GLN A 198 22.81 -14.03 -3.27
CA GLN A 198 22.35 -13.60 -1.95
C GLN A 198 22.38 -12.08 -1.83
N GLU A 199 23.45 -11.45 -2.31
CA GLU A 199 23.56 -9.99 -2.33
C GLU A 199 22.47 -9.38 -3.22
N ARG A 200 22.23 -9.95 -4.41
CA ARG A 200 21.15 -9.54 -5.30
C ARG A 200 19.78 -9.61 -4.61
N GLN A 201 19.48 -10.69 -3.90
CA GLN A 201 18.22 -10.82 -3.17
C GLN A 201 18.06 -9.79 -2.05
N VAL A 202 19.14 -9.47 -1.33
CA VAL A 202 19.13 -8.43 -0.29
C VAL A 202 18.87 -7.05 -0.90
N VAL A 203 19.49 -6.71 -2.03
CA VAL A 203 19.25 -5.43 -2.74
C VAL A 203 17.80 -5.34 -3.22
N MET A 204 17.25 -6.42 -3.78
CA MET A 204 15.84 -6.48 -4.17
C MET A 204 14.90 -6.26 -2.97
N PHE A 205 15.17 -6.95 -1.85
CA PHE A 205 14.39 -6.80 -0.63
C PHE A 205 14.46 -5.37 -0.09
N ASN A 206 15.65 -4.78 -0.01
CA ASN A 206 15.87 -3.42 0.49
C ASN A 206 15.11 -2.38 -0.34
N ARG A 207 15.16 -2.49 -1.67
CA ARG A 207 14.39 -1.63 -2.58
C ARG A 207 12.89 -1.72 -2.27
N ASP A 208 12.35 -2.93 -2.23
CA ASP A 208 10.90 -3.13 -2.11
C ASP A 208 10.38 -2.82 -0.69
N VAL A 209 11.16 -3.10 0.35
CA VAL A 209 10.78 -2.80 1.75
C VAL A 209 10.84 -1.31 2.03
N LEU A 210 11.78 -0.57 1.43
CA LEU A 210 11.82 0.89 1.55
C LEU A 210 10.59 1.54 0.92
N GLN A 211 10.14 1.08 -0.25
CA GLN A 211 8.88 1.52 -0.84
C GLN A 211 7.70 1.27 0.10
N PHE A 212 7.65 0.10 0.75
CA PHE A 212 6.62 -0.19 1.73
C PHE A 212 6.66 0.76 2.94
N ILE A 213 7.85 1.07 3.47
CA ILE A 213 8.02 2.00 4.60
C ILE A 213 7.62 3.43 4.20
N VAL A 214 7.96 3.85 2.97
CA VAL A 214 7.55 5.15 2.42
C VAL A 214 6.02 5.24 2.37
N LEU A 215 5.35 4.22 1.83
CA LEU A 215 3.89 4.18 1.78
C LEU A 215 3.26 4.21 3.18
N ASP A 216 3.78 3.40 4.11
CA ASP A 216 3.30 3.35 5.49
C ASP A 216 3.39 4.72 6.17
N ARG A 217 4.50 5.44 5.96
CA ARG A 217 4.67 6.80 6.48
C ARG A 217 3.77 7.81 5.79
N ALA A 218 3.63 7.73 4.47
CA ALA A 218 2.78 8.63 3.71
C ALA A 218 1.32 8.52 4.17
N ILE A 219 0.81 7.29 4.32
CA ILE A 219 -0.55 7.03 4.84
C ILE A 219 -0.71 7.59 6.26
N ARG A 220 0.26 7.39 7.17
CA ARG A 220 0.17 7.88 8.55
C ARG A 220 0.17 9.40 8.66
N HIS A 221 0.91 10.10 7.79
CA HIS A 221 1.00 11.56 7.81
C HIS A 221 -0.01 12.24 6.87
N GLY A 222 -0.71 11.48 6.04
CA GLY A 222 -1.62 12.02 5.02
C GLY A 222 -0.88 12.71 3.89
N ASP A 223 0.31 12.23 3.51
CA ASP A 223 1.07 12.76 2.37
C ASP A 223 0.52 12.19 1.06
N VAL A 224 -0.51 12.85 0.55
CA VAL A 224 -1.26 12.41 -0.65
C VAL A 224 -0.36 12.39 -1.89
N THR A 225 0.55 13.34 -2.02
CA THR A 225 1.46 13.42 -3.18
C THR A 225 2.34 12.17 -3.28
N ILE A 226 2.95 11.73 -2.16
CA ILE A 226 3.73 10.49 -2.15
C ILE A 226 2.84 9.27 -2.41
N MET A 227 1.63 9.26 -1.86
CA MET A 227 0.68 8.15 -2.09
C MET A 227 0.32 8.00 -3.57
N GLU A 228 0.09 9.12 -4.27
CA GLU A 228 -0.19 9.15 -5.71
C GLU A 228 1.03 8.76 -6.55
N ASP A 229 2.20 9.31 -6.25
CA ASP A 229 3.46 8.96 -6.93
C ASP A 229 3.76 7.45 -6.84
N MET A 230 3.32 6.81 -5.76
CA MET A 230 3.48 5.38 -5.54
C MET A 230 2.52 4.49 -6.33
N LEU A 231 1.47 5.03 -6.97
CA LEU A 231 0.46 4.23 -7.66
C LEU A 231 1.04 3.35 -8.77
N LEU A 232 1.93 3.88 -9.60
CA LEU A 232 2.57 3.10 -10.67
C LEU A 232 3.43 1.96 -10.11
N THR A 233 4.15 2.24 -9.02
CA THR A 233 4.96 1.22 -8.32
C THR A 233 4.07 0.11 -7.76
N LEU A 234 2.95 0.49 -7.13
CA LEU A 234 1.96 -0.44 -6.58
C LEU A 234 1.28 -1.26 -7.68
N LEU A 235 0.97 -0.66 -8.83
CA LEU A 235 0.41 -1.35 -9.98
C LEU A 235 1.33 -2.48 -10.45
N CYS A 236 2.61 -2.16 -10.73
CA CYS A 236 3.61 -3.16 -11.13
C CYS A 236 3.76 -4.27 -10.07
N ARG A 237 3.80 -3.88 -8.79
CA ARG A 237 3.89 -4.82 -7.66
C ARG A 237 2.68 -5.75 -7.58
N PHE A 238 1.47 -5.25 -7.74
CA PHE A 238 0.25 -6.05 -7.62
C PHE A 238 0.02 -6.94 -8.83
N MET A 239 0.35 -6.49 -10.03
CA MET A 239 0.33 -7.33 -11.22
C MET A 239 1.33 -8.49 -11.09
N GLY A 240 2.58 -8.21 -10.74
CA GLY A 240 3.61 -9.25 -10.55
C GLY A 240 3.34 -10.17 -9.35
N GLY A 241 2.72 -9.66 -8.29
CA GLY A 241 2.42 -10.40 -7.06
C GLY A 241 1.16 -11.27 -7.10
N ASN A 242 0.49 -11.37 -8.27
CA ASN A 242 -0.81 -12.02 -8.43
C ASN A 242 -1.89 -11.46 -7.46
N LYS A 243 -1.92 -10.13 -7.32
CA LYS A 243 -2.92 -9.37 -6.56
C LYS A 243 -3.81 -8.56 -7.51
N GLY A 244 -4.33 -9.22 -8.54
CA GLY A 244 -5.06 -8.59 -9.66
C GLY A 244 -6.22 -7.69 -9.24
N LYS A 245 -6.92 -8.01 -8.13
CA LYS A 245 -7.99 -7.16 -7.62
C LYS A 245 -7.49 -5.76 -7.22
N TYR A 246 -6.40 -5.68 -6.46
CA TYR A 246 -5.81 -4.38 -6.08
C TYR A 246 -5.08 -3.72 -7.26
N ALA A 247 -4.57 -4.48 -8.22
CA ALA A 247 -4.07 -3.91 -9.46
C ALA A 247 -5.18 -3.17 -10.22
N ASN A 248 -6.38 -3.77 -10.29
CA ASN A 248 -7.54 -3.11 -10.89
C ASN A 248 -7.94 -1.86 -10.11
N GLU A 249 -8.02 -1.90 -8.78
CA GLU A 249 -8.36 -0.68 -8.01
C GLU A 249 -7.34 0.44 -8.18
N VAL A 250 -6.05 0.12 -8.35
CA VAL A 250 -5.02 1.12 -8.66
C VAL A 250 -5.20 1.69 -10.08
N LEU A 251 -5.56 0.85 -11.06
CA LEU A 251 -5.87 1.32 -12.42
C LEU A 251 -7.10 2.24 -12.44
N GLU A 252 -8.15 1.88 -11.71
CA GLU A 252 -9.36 2.70 -11.56
C GLU A 252 -9.04 4.07 -10.98
N LEU A 253 -8.19 4.12 -9.93
CA LEU A 253 -7.76 5.40 -9.35
C LEU A 253 -6.89 6.21 -10.32
N LEU A 254 -5.95 5.57 -11.03
CA LEU A 254 -5.13 6.25 -12.04
C LEU A 254 -5.97 6.79 -13.20
N GLN A 255 -6.98 6.06 -13.63
CA GLN A 255 -7.92 6.47 -14.67
C GLN A 255 -8.77 7.65 -14.19
N GLY A 256 -9.28 7.59 -12.95
CA GLY A 256 -9.96 8.70 -12.29
C GLY A 256 -9.13 9.98 -12.30
N LEU A 257 -7.96 9.94 -11.67
CA LEU A 257 -7.07 11.10 -11.50
C LEU A 257 -6.56 11.70 -12.82
N ASN A 258 -6.25 10.88 -13.82
CA ASN A 258 -5.58 11.38 -15.04
C ASN A 258 -6.53 11.67 -16.21
N ARG A 259 -7.78 11.18 -16.19
CA ARG A 259 -8.67 11.22 -17.36
C ARG A 259 -10.09 11.66 -17.06
N GLU A 260 -10.65 11.29 -15.91
CA GLU A 260 -12.10 11.41 -15.67
C GLU A 260 -12.42 12.53 -14.70
N TRP A 261 -11.60 12.72 -13.68
CA TRP A 261 -11.84 13.72 -12.64
C TRP A 261 -11.28 15.08 -13.05
N PRO A 262 -11.99 16.18 -12.75
CA PRO A 262 -11.45 17.52 -12.92
C PRO A 262 -10.29 17.76 -11.93
N ASP A 263 -9.37 18.66 -12.28
CA ASP A 263 -8.19 19.03 -11.47
C ASP A 263 -8.52 19.54 -10.03
N GLU A 264 -9.81 19.80 -9.78
CA GLU A 264 -10.34 20.26 -8.49
C GLU A 264 -10.56 19.13 -7.47
N ILE A 265 -10.43 17.86 -7.89
CA ILE A 265 -10.54 16.64 -7.07
C ILE A 265 -9.16 16.05 -6.84
#